data_AF-A0A971FKX6-F1
#
_entry.id   AF-A0A971FKX6-F1
#
_cell.length_a   1.000
_cell.length_b   1.000
_cell.length_c   1.000
_cell.angle_alpha   90.00
_cell.angle_beta   90.00
_cell.angle_gamma   90.00
#
_symmetry.space_group_name_H-M   'P 1'
#
loop_
_entity.id
_entity.type
_entity.pdbx_description
1 polymer ?
#
loop_
_entity_poly.entity_id
_entity_poly.type
_entity_poly.pdbx_seq_one_letter_code
_entity_poly.pdbx_strand_id
1 'polypeptide(L)'
;MDEKKRAALIRKLAADSAANNRIDPALYKKYNVKRGLRNDDGTGVLVGLTEVGEVFGYIMDDAERVPSEGRLFYQGIEINDLVNGFYNEKRFGFEETAYLLLFGE
;
A
#
# COMPACT_ATOMS: atom_id res chain seq x y z
N MET A 1 -9.86 8.03 -29.63
CA MET A 1 -9.70 6.59 -29.33
C MET A 1 -11.05 5.92 -29.55
N ASP A 2 -11.09 4.84 -30.33
CA ASP A 2 -12.33 4.08 -30.59
C ASP A 2 -12.92 3.51 -29.28
N GLU A 3 -14.24 3.49 -29.15
CA GLU A 3 -14.95 3.13 -27.93
C GLU A 3 -14.67 1.68 -27.51
N LYS A 4 -14.56 0.77 -28.49
CA LYS A 4 -14.16 -0.63 -28.24
C LYS A 4 -12.74 -0.72 -27.69
N LYS A 5 -11.81 0.08 -28.19
CA LYS A 5 -10.42 0.11 -27.68
C LYS A 5 -10.36 0.62 -26.24
N ARG A 6 -11.15 1.63 -25.89
CA ARG A 6 -11.25 2.14 -24.51
C ARG A 6 -11.81 1.08 -23.56
N ALA A 7 -12.89 0.40 -23.95
CA ALA A 7 -13.48 -0.66 -23.15
C ALA A 7 -12.51 -1.84 -22.94
N ALA A 8 -11.76 -2.21 -23.98
CA ALA A 8 -10.75 -3.26 -23.88
C ALA A 8 -9.62 -2.87 -22.91
N LEU A 9 -9.14 -1.63 -22.98
CA LEU A 9 -8.10 -1.12 -22.08
C LEU A 9 -8.56 -1.15 -20.61
N ILE A 10 -9.76 -0.65 -20.31
CA ILE A 10 -10.29 -0.62 -18.93
C ILE A 10 -10.42 -2.05 -18.37
N ARG A 11 -10.87 -3.01 -19.18
CA ARG A 11 -10.95 -4.41 -18.74
C ARG A 11 -9.59 -5.01 -18.43
N LYS A 12 -8.58 -4.69 -19.24
CA LYS A 12 -7.21 -5.13 -19.00
C LYS A 12 -6.69 -4.56 -17.67
N LEU A 13 -6.77 -3.23 -17.50
CA LEU A 13 -6.30 -2.56 -16.28
C LEU A 13 -7.03 -3.09 -15.03
N ALA A 14 -8.34 -3.30 -15.10
CA ALA A 14 -9.08 -3.88 -13.98
C ALA A 14 -8.62 -5.30 -13.63
N ALA A 15 -8.27 -6.12 -14.62
CA ALA A 15 -7.73 -7.45 -14.40
C ALA A 15 -6.32 -7.40 -13.79
N ASP A 16 -5.45 -6.53 -14.30
CA ASP A 16 -4.09 -6.33 -13.78
C ASP A 16 -4.14 -5.87 -12.31
N SER A 17 -4.97 -4.86 -12.00
CA SER A 17 -5.18 -4.39 -10.62
C SER A 17 -5.71 -5.48 -9.70
N ALA A 18 -6.69 -6.28 -10.15
CA ALA A 18 -7.24 -7.36 -9.34
C ALA A 18 -6.24 -8.51 -9.10
N ALA A 19 -5.36 -8.78 -10.07
CA ALA A 19 -4.32 -9.79 -9.96
C ALA A 19 -3.21 -9.33 -8.99
N ASN A 20 -2.74 -8.10 -9.16
CA ASN A 20 -1.58 -7.58 -8.43
C ASN A 20 -1.91 -7.28 -6.96
N ASN A 21 -3.17 -6.95 -6.63
CA ASN A 21 -3.59 -6.67 -5.26
C ASN A 21 -4.18 -7.90 -4.53
N ARG A 22 -3.96 -9.12 -5.04
CA ARG A 22 -4.56 -10.33 -4.46
C ARG A 22 -3.77 -10.85 -3.26
N ILE A 23 -4.31 -10.66 -2.07
CA ILE A 23 -3.76 -11.22 -0.83
C ILE A 23 -4.27 -12.64 -0.62
N ASP A 24 -3.37 -13.57 -0.31
CA ASP A 24 -3.73 -14.96 -0.01
C ASP A 24 -4.66 -15.02 1.23
N PRO A 25 -5.89 -15.56 1.09
CA PRO A 25 -6.83 -15.70 2.21
C PRO A 25 -6.27 -16.47 3.41
N ALA A 26 -5.30 -17.36 3.22
CA ALA A 26 -4.66 -18.08 4.32
C ALA A 26 -3.89 -17.15 5.27
N LEU A 27 -3.42 -15.99 4.79
CA LEU A 27 -2.69 -15.01 5.60
C LEU A 27 -3.59 -14.37 6.66
N TYR A 28 -4.89 -14.22 6.40
CA TYR A 28 -5.84 -13.69 7.39
C TYR A 28 -5.93 -14.59 8.61
N LYS A 29 -5.95 -15.91 8.41
CA LYS A 29 -5.91 -16.89 9.49
C LYS A 29 -4.54 -16.90 10.17
N LYS A 30 -3.46 -16.88 9.40
CA LYS A 30 -2.07 -16.88 9.90
C LYS A 30 -1.80 -15.70 10.85
N TYR A 31 -2.23 -14.49 10.48
CA TYR A 31 -2.01 -13.28 11.25
C TYR A 31 -3.16 -12.91 12.20
N ASN A 32 -4.17 -13.78 12.34
CA ASN A 32 -5.31 -13.57 13.23
C ASN A 32 -6.03 -12.22 13.01
N VAL A 33 -6.30 -11.89 11.74
CA VAL A 33 -6.99 -10.67 11.35
C VAL A 33 -8.43 -10.71 11.89
N LYS A 34 -8.84 -9.67 12.64
CA LYS A 34 -10.15 -9.61 13.33
C LYS A 34 -11.09 -8.58 12.70
N ARG A 35 -12.39 -8.70 12.99
CA ARG A 35 -13.42 -7.71 12.63
C ARG A 35 -13.63 -6.72 13.79
N GLY A 36 -12.73 -5.76 14.01
CA GLY A 36 -12.87 -4.72 15.05
C GLY A 36 -11.59 -3.90 15.24
N LEU A 37 -11.65 -2.64 15.70
CA LEU A 37 -10.57 -1.65 15.47
C LEU A 37 -9.53 -1.46 16.60
N ARG A 38 -9.80 -1.85 17.85
CA ARG A 38 -8.88 -1.62 18.98
C ARG A 38 -8.92 -2.74 20.02
N ASN A 39 -7.78 -2.96 20.66
CA ASN A 39 -7.65 -3.78 21.87
C ASN A 39 -7.94 -2.91 23.12
N ASP A 40 -8.13 -3.56 24.27
CA ASP A 40 -8.41 -2.90 25.55
C ASP A 40 -7.25 -2.02 26.06
N ASP A 41 -6.02 -2.30 25.61
CA ASP A 41 -4.81 -1.50 25.89
C ASP A 41 -4.67 -0.26 24.98
N GLY A 42 -5.68 0.02 24.14
CA GLY A 42 -5.70 1.14 23.20
C GLY A 42 -4.94 0.91 21.89
N THR A 43 -4.22 -0.22 21.76
CA THR A 43 -3.50 -0.56 20.54
C THR A 43 -4.45 -0.93 19.41
N GLY A 44 -4.00 -0.72 18.16
CA GLY A 44 -4.77 -1.10 16.98
C GLY A 44 -4.89 -2.61 16.88
N VAL A 45 -6.07 -3.08 16.46
CA VAL A 45 -6.28 -4.48 16.07
C VAL A 45 -5.93 -4.64 14.60
N LEU A 46 -5.28 -5.75 14.24
CA LEU A 46 -5.06 -6.10 12.84
C LEU A 46 -6.42 -6.45 12.20
N VAL A 47 -6.96 -5.54 11.38
CA VAL A 47 -8.28 -5.67 10.73
C VAL A 47 -8.25 -5.99 9.25
N GLY A 48 -7.09 -5.82 8.64
CA GLY A 48 -6.87 -6.08 7.24
C GLY A 48 -5.39 -6.26 6.96
N LEU A 49 -5.12 -6.80 5.79
CA LEU A 49 -3.78 -6.86 5.20
C LEU A 49 -3.81 -5.96 3.97
N THR A 50 -2.72 -5.26 3.73
CA THR A 50 -2.55 -4.41 2.56
C THR A 50 -1.08 -4.40 2.18
N GLU A 51 -0.80 -4.32 0.88
CA GLU A 51 0.54 -4.07 0.33
C GLU A 51 0.65 -2.61 -0.17
N VAL A 52 -0.47 -1.87 -0.17
CA VAL A 52 -0.57 -0.52 -0.76
C VAL A 52 0.25 0.51 0.02
N GLY A 53 0.24 0.46 1.35
CA GLY A 53 0.92 1.46 2.16
C GLY A 53 1.31 0.97 3.55
N GLU A 54 2.50 1.37 3.99
CA GLU A 54 3.06 1.03 5.29
C GLU A 54 3.55 2.29 6.02
N VAL A 55 3.23 2.41 7.30
CA VAL A 55 3.57 3.57 8.13
C VAL A 55 4.34 3.11 9.36
N PHE A 56 5.55 3.63 9.53
CA PHE A 56 6.35 3.45 10.73
C PHE A 56 6.36 4.76 11.51
N GLY A 57 5.91 4.74 12.76
CA GLY A 57 5.97 5.90 13.67
C GLY A 57 6.62 5.58 15.01
N TYR A 58 7.00 4.32 15.22
CA TYR A 58 7.70 3.85 16.40
C TYR A 58 8.51 2.61 16.05
N ILE A 59 9.50 2.31 16.87
CA ILE A 59 10.24 1.05 16.87
C ILE A 59 9.91 0.27 18.16
N MET A 60 10.10 -1.04 18.12
CA MET A 60 10.07 -1.87 19.32
C MET A 60 11.51 -1.96 19.86
N ASP A 61 11.73 -1.44 21.05
CA ASP A 61 13.01 -1.50 21.78
C ASP A 61 12.76 -2.12 23.15
N ASP A 62 13.41 -3.24 23.46
CA ASP A 62 13.19 -4.03 24.70
C ASP A 62 11.70 -4.26 25.07
N ALA A 63 10.86 -4.53 24.07
CA ALA A 63 9.40 -4.69 24.17
C ALA A 63 8.60 -3.41 24.52
N GLU A 64 9.25 -2.26 24.59
CA GLU A 64 8.63 -0.94 24.67
C GLU A 64 8.52 -0.29 23.29
N ARG A 65 7.48 0.55 23.11
CA ARG A 65 7.28 1.33 21.90
C ARG A 65 7.95 2.68 22.05
N VAL A 66 9.04 2.90 21.31
CA VAL A 66 9.76 4.16 21.30
C VAL A 66 9.40 4.93 20.03
N PRO A 67 8.91 6.19 20.13
CA PRO A 67 8.65 7.02 18.95
C PRO A 67 9.89 7.11 18.07
N SER A 68 9.70 6.97 16.76
CA SER A 68 10.78 7.05 15.77
C SER A 68 10.47 8.12 14.73
N GLU A 69 11.46 8.43 13.90
CA GLU A 69 11.19 9.19 12.68
C GLU A 69 10.13 8.47 11.84
N GLY A 70 9.18 9.25 11.33
CA GLY A 70 8.07 8.74 10.54
C GLY A 70 8.54 8.29 9.18
N ARG A 71 8.23 7.04 8.80
CA ARG A 71 8.46 6.54 7.44
C ARG A 71 7.16 6.10 6.81
N LEU A 72 6.99 6.45 5.55
CA LEU A 72 5.83 6.08 4.75
C LEU A 72 6.32 5.39 3.48
N PHE A 73 5.77 4.21 3.23
CA PHE A 73 6.04 3.44 2.03
C PHE A 73 4.76 3.26 1.23
N TYR A 74 4.87 3.34 -0.09
CA TYR A 74 3.83 2.94 -1.04
C TYR A 74 4.33 1.78 -1.88
N GLN A 75 3.63 0.64 -1.83
CA GLN A 75 4.03 -0.60 -2.52
C GLN A 75 5.52 -0.95 -2.30
N GLY A 76 6.01 -0.76 -1.08
CA GLY A 76 7.40 -1.02 -0.69
C GLY A 76 8.42 0.08 -1.04
N ILE A 77 8.02 1.17 -1.69
CA ILE A 77 8.89 2.31 -2.04
C ILE A 77 8.76 3.40 -0.98
N GLU A 78 9.87 3.86 -0.42
CA GLU A 78 9.89 4.97 0.53
C GLU A 78 9.46 6.27 -0.15
N ILE A 79 8.61 7.07 0.50
CA ILE A 79 7.96 8.21 -0.13
C ILE A 79 8.95 9.28 -0.61
N ASN A 80 10.05 9.51 0.10
CA ASN A 80 11.06 10.47 -0.30
C ASN A 80 11.81 9.98 -1.54
N ASP A 81 12.09 8.68 -1.65
CA ASP A 81 12.69 8.12 -2.87
C ASP A 81 11.77 8.30 -4.08
N LEU A 82 10.47 8.05 -3.90
CA LEU A 82 9.46 8.26 -4.94
C LEU A 82 9.42 9.74 -5.37
N VAL A 83 9.32 10.66 -4.41
CA VAL A 83 9.27 12.12 -4.65
C VAL A 83 10.53 12.63 -5.32
N ASN A 84 11.70 12.24 -4.81
CA ASN A 84 12.98 12.64 -5.36
C ASN A 84 13.15 12.13 -6.80
N GLY A 85 12.69 10.91 -7.10
CA GLY A 85 12.73 10.34 -8.45
C GLY A 85 11.98 11.21 -9.46
N PHE A 86 10.67 11.40 -9.28
CA PHE A 86 9.89 12.17 -10.26
C PHE A 86 10.24 13.67 -10.27
N TYR A 87 10.70 14.23 -9.14
CA TYR A 87 11.11 15.64 -9.07
C TYR A 87 12.40 15.89 -9.85
N ASN A 88 13.43 15.06 -9.65
CA ASN A 88 14.72 15.22 -10.32
C ASN A 88 14.65 14.89 -11.81
N GLU A 89 13.84 13.90 -12.19
CA GLU A 89 13.68 13.45 -13.58
C GLU A 89 12.62 14.24 -14.35
N LYS A 90 11.91 15.19 -13.70
CA LYS A 90 10.82 15.98 -14.29
C LYS A 90 9.69 15.10 -14.86
N ARG A 91 9.34 14.04 -14.13
CA ARG A 91 8.27 13.10 -14.48
C ARG A 91 6.92 13.51 -13.86
N PHE A 92 5.86 12.81 -14.26
CA PHE A 92 4.49 13.06 -13.81
C PHE A 92 4.22 12.33 -12.49
N GLY A 93 4.64 12.93 -11.37
CA GLY A 93 4.60 12.27 -10.06
C GLY A 93 3.21 11.84 -9.59
N PHE A 94 2.15 12.58 -9.94
CA PHE A 94 0.78 12.22 -9.56
C PHE A 94 0.31 10.96 -10.30
N GLU A 95 0.44 10.95 -11.62
CA GLU A 95 0.01 9.84 -12.48
C GLU A 95 0.79 8.56 -12.19
N GLU A 96 2.10 8.68 -11.94
CA GLU A 96 2.94 7.55 -11.55
C GLU A 96 2.58 7.00 -10.18
N THR A 97 2.36 7.87 -9.19
CA THR A 97 1.94 7.43 -7.85
C THR A 97 0.57 6.77 -7.91
N ALA A 98 -0.37 7.34 -8.68
CA ALA A 98 -1.70 6.74 -8.87
C ALA A 98 -1.60 5.37 -9.57
N TYR A 99 -0.72 5.23 -10.56
CA TYR A 99 -0.47 3.96 -11.22
C TYR A 99 0.10 2.93 -10.23
N LEU A 100 1.17 3.28 -9.51
CA LEU A 100 1.78 2.43 -8.48
C LEU A 100 0.75 1.96 -7.45
N LEU A 101 -0.07 2.85 -6.91
CA LEU A 101 -1.07 2.49 -5.89
C LEU A 101 -2.18 1.59 -6.42
N LEU A 102 -2.58 1.73 -7.69
CA LEU A 102 -3.65 0.92 -8.29
C LEU A 102 -3.15 -0.45 -8.76
N PHE A 103 -1.92 -0.53 -9.23
CA PHE A 103 -1.40 -1.70 -9.94
C PHE A 103 -0.23 -2.39 -9.22
N GLY A 104 0.39 -1.78 -8.22
CA GLY A 104 1.52 -2.36 -7.49
C GLY A 104 2.82 -2.48 -8.29
N GLU A 105 2.92 -1.72 -9.39
CA GLU A 105 4.03 -1.74 -10.35
C GLU A 105 4.45 -0.32 -10.74
#